data_AF-A0AAW2A496-F1
#
_entry.id   AF-A0AAW2A496-F1
#
_cell.length_a   1.000
_cell.length_b   1.000
_cell.length_c   1.000
_cell.angle_alpha   90.00
_cell.angle_beta   90.00
_cell.angle_gamma   90.00
#
_symmetry.space_group_name_H-M   'P 1'
#
loop_
_entity.id
_entity.type
_entity.pdbx_description
1 polymer ?
#
loop_
_entity_poly.entity_id
_entity_poly.type
_entity_poly.pdbx_seq_one_letter_code
_entity_poly.pdbx_strand_id
1 'polypeptide(L)'
;MTLESMMACCMSEEAKESKRINAEIDKQLRRDKRDARRELKLLLLGTGESGKSTFIKQMRIIHGTGYTDEDKRGFTKLVYQNIFTSMQAMIRATEHLKIPFKYEENKSNALLVREVDVEKVCSFDQPFINAIKMLWTDPGIQEAYDRRREYQLSDSTKYYLSDLDRIAEPSYLPTQQDVLRVRIPTTGIIEYPFDLQSIIFRMVDVGGQRSERRKWIHCFENVTSIMFLVALSEYDQVLVESDNENRMEESKALFRTIITYPWFQNSSVILFLNKKDLLEEKIMYSHLVDYFPEFDGPQRDAQAGREFILKMFVDLNPDSDKIIYSHFTCATDTENIRFVFAAVKDTILQHNLKEYNLVLKLECDKLASEKSEMQRHYIMYYEMSYGLNIEMHKQAEIVKRLNGICAQVLPYLSQEHQQQVLGAIERAKQVTPPEMNSIIRQLQAHQLSQLQGLALPMTPLPLGLSQPAGLPAVTSSSGLFSLSSILASQAQLAKEDKSTRETSDSHREEDGDKSD
;
A
#
# COMPACT_ATOMS: atom_id res chain seq x y z
N MET A 1 45.53 5.32 -8.82
CA MET A 1 44.88 6.39 -8.02
C MET A 1 43.93 7.11 -8.95
N THR A 2 42.63 6.97 -8.71
CA THR A 2 41.56 7.44 -9.59
C THR A 2 41.38 8.96 -9.48
N LEU A 3 40.93 9.59 -10.57
CA LEU A 3 40.69 11.04 -10.74
C LEU A 3 39.84 11.68 -9.61
N GLU A 4 39.08 10.89 -8.86
CA GLU A 4 38.34 11.32 -7.66
C GLU A 4 39.25 11.84 -6.53
N SER A 5 40.48 11.31 -6.42
CA SER A 5 41.44 11.72 -5.40
C SER A 5 42.01 13.13 -5.62
N MET A 6 42.07 13.61 -6.87
CA MET A 6 42.61 14.93 -7.19
C MET A 6 41.56 16.05 -7.07
N MET A 7 40.27 15.76 -7.31
CA MET A 7 39.18 16.73 -7.12
C MET A 7 38.85 17.02 -5.64
N ALA A 8 39.30 16.18 -4.70
CA ALA A 8 39.09 16.37 -3.26
C ALA A 8 39.96 17.47 -2.63
N CYS A 9 41.05 17.89 -3.32
CA CYS A 9 42.04 18.80 -2.75
C CYS A 9 41.70 20.29 -2.89
N CYS A 10 40.66 20.65 -3.67
CA CYS A 10 40.27 22.05 -3.92
C CYS A 10 38.85 22.41 -3.45
N MET A 11 38.23 21.58 -2.61
CA MET A 11 36.90 21.89 -2.06
C MET A 11 37.05 22.74 -0.78
N SER A 12 36.34 23.88 -0.72
CA SER A 12 36.25 24.68 0.50
C SER A 12 35.71 23.83 1.66
N GLU A 13 36.10 24.14 2.90
CA GLU A 13 35.59 23.49 4.12
C GLU A 13 34.06 23.45 4.13
N GLU A 14 33.40 24.53 3.70
CA GLU A 14 31.93 24.61 3.54
C GLU A 14 31.37 23.62 2.52
N ALA A 15 32.07 23.38 1.41
CA ALA A 15 31.63 22.42 0.38
C ALA A 15 31.84 20.97 0.83
N LYS A 16 32.83 20.70 1.69
CA LYS A 16 33.02 19.39 2.33
C LYS A 16 31.93 19.13 3.38
N GLU A 17 31.60 20.13 4.19
CA GLU A 17 30.55 20.04 5.19
C GLU A 17 29.16 19.89 4.55
N SER A 18 28.87 20.66 3.50
CA SER A 18 27.64 20.51 2.71
C SER A 18 27.50 19.11 2.10
N LYS A 19 28.60 18.51 1.63
CA LYS A 19 28.61 17.12 1.14
C LYS A 19 28.35 16.10 2.24
N ARG A 20 28.86 16.32 3.46
CA ARG A 20 28.58 15.46 4.63
C ARG A 20 27.11 15.55 5.05
N ILE A 21 26.58 16.77 5.14
CA ILE A 21 25.16 17.00 5.47
C ILE A 21 24.27 16.36 4.42
N ASN A 22 24.53 16.58 3.12
CA ASN A 22 23.77 15.93 2.05
C ASN A 22 23.86 14.40 2.11
N ALA A 23 25.04 13.83 2.41
CA ALA A 23 25.19 12.39 2.56
C ALA A 23 24.41 11.82 3.76
N GLU A 24 24.34 12.54 4.88
CA GLU A 24 23.53 12.12 6.03
C GLU A 24 22.03 12.29 5.77
N ILE A 25 21.61 13.36 5.06
CA ILE A 25 20.23 13.54 4.60
C ILE A 25 19.84 12.39 3.65
N ASP A 26 20.66 12.07 2.66
CA ASP A 26 20.40 10.98 1.72
C ASP A 26 20.29 9.63 2.43
N LYS A 27 21.11 9.40 3.45
CA LYS A 27 21.07 8.20 4.29
C LYS A 27 19.80 8.15 5.13
N GLN A 28 19.34 9.29 5.66
CA GLN A 28 18.09 9.40 6.39
C GLN A 28 16.89 9.15 5.46
N LEU A 29 16.85 9.80 4.29
CA LEU A 29 15.83 9.57 3.27
C LEU A 29 15.78 8.11 2.81
N ARG A 30 16.92 7.43 2.69
CA ARG A 30 16.97 5.99 2.36
C ARG A 30 16.42 5.11 3.48
N ARG A 31 16.62 5.49 4.75
CA ARG A 31 16.02 4.80 5.90
C ARG A 31 14.51 5.04 5.93
N ASP A 32 14.08 6.29 5.86
CA ASP A 32 12.66 6.67 5.87
C ASP A 32 11.91 6.02 4.71
N LYS A 33 12.50 5.95 3.50
CA LYS A 33 11.92 5.25 2.35
C LYS A 33 11.82 3.73 2.57
N ARG A 34 12.76 3.14 3.31
CA ARG A 34 12.71 1.70 3.64
C ARG A 34 11.63 1.42 4.69
N ASP A 35 11.49 2.30 5.67
CA ASP A 35 10.52 2.16 6.74
C ASP A 35 9.10 2.44 6.22
N ALA A 36 8.92 3.48 5.39
CA ALA A 36 7.67 3.75 4.69
C ALA A 36 7.22 2.60 3.77
N ARG A 37 8.16 1.86 3.17
CA ARG A 37 7.84 0.65 2.37
C ARG A 37 7.35 -0.52 3.21
N ARG A 38 7.64 -0.54 4.52
CA ARG A 38 7.19 -1.56 5.47
C ARG A 38 5.95 -1.12 6.25
N GLU A 39 5.51 0.11 6.02
CA GLU A 39 4.32 0.66 6.65
C GLU A 39 3.08 0.28 5.83
N LEU A 40 2.14 -0.40 6.47
CA LEU A 40 0.85 -0.73 5.86
C LEU A 40 -0.22 0.15 6.49
N LYS A 41 -0.83 0.99 5.65
CA LYS A 41 -1.87 1.92 6.08
C LYS A 41 -3.24 1.25 5.98
N LEU A 42 -3.92 1.16 7.12
CA LEU A 42 -5.24 0.56 7.29
C LEU A 42 -6.25 1.68 7.58
N LEU A 43 -7.25 1.84 6.72
CA LEU A 43 -8.24 2.90 6.85
C LEU A 43 -9.54 2.34 7.43
N LEU A 44 -9.97 2.85 8.60
CA LEU A 44 -11.23 2.46 9.22
C LEU A 44 -12.36 3.38 8.77
N LEU A 45 -13.30 2.85 7.99
CA LEU A 45 -14.45 3.60 7.47
C LEU A 45 -15.76 3.03 8.00
N GLY A 46 -16.82 3.83 7.96
CA GLY A 46 -18.16 3.42 8.37
C GLY A 46 -18.96 4.56 8.98
N THR A 47 -20.27 4.36 9.12
CA THR A 47 -21.21 5.32 9.71
C THR A 47 -20.87 5.67 11.16
N GLY A 48 -21.47 6.74 11.69
CA GLY A 48 -21.36 7.05 13.12
C GLY A 48 -21.76 5.85 13.98
N GLU A 49 -21.08 5.65 15.11
CA GLU A 49 -21.40 4.57 16.08
C GLU A 49 -21.22 3.12 15.58
N SER A 50 -20.66 2.90 14.38
CA SER A 50 -20.42 1.55 13.84
C SER A 50 -19.35 0.73 14.60
N GLY A 51 -18.59 1.36 15.50
CA GLY A 51 -17.59 0.71 16.36
C GLY A 51 -16.12 0.89 15.94
N LYS A 52 -15.81 1.83 15.03
CA LYS A 52 -14.44 2.12 14.57
C LYS A 52 -13.46 2.39 15.71
N SER A 53 -13.80 3.34 16.59
CA SER A 53 -12.93 3.68 17.72
C SER A 53 -12.85 2.56 18.75
N THR A 54 -13.89 1.74 18.90
CA THR A 54 -13.82 0.53 19.73
C THR A 54 -12.83 -0.48 19.16
N PHE A 55 -12.78 -0.63 17.84
CA PHE A 55 -11.78 -1.47 17.16
C PHE A 55 -10.36 -0.98 17.41
N ILE A 56 -10.11 0.33 17.33
CA ILE A 56 -8.80 0.92 17.69
C ILE A 56 -8.42 0.65 19.14
N LYS A 57 -9.35 0.83 20.09
CA LYS A 57 -9.10 0.54 21.50
C LYS A 57 -8.71 -0.93 21.71
N GLN A 58 -9.36 -1.85 20.99
CA GLN A 58 -8.98 -3.28 21.01
C GLN A 58 -7.57 -3.50 20.47
N MET A 59 -7.17 -2.82 19.39
CA MET A 59 -5.82 -2.94 18.85
C MET A 59 -4.75 -2.47 19.85
N ARG A 60 -5.03 -1.40 20.59
CA ARG A 60 -4.16 -0.96 21.70
C ARG A 60 -4.06 -2.00 22.82
N ILE A 61 -5.12 -2.74 23.11
CA ILE A 61 -5.13 -3.81 24.13
C ILE A 61 -4.37 -5.06 23.66
N ILE A 62 -4.58 -5.47 22.40
CA ILE A 62 -4.05 -6.74 21.89
C ILE A 62 -2.59 -6.61 21.44
N HIS A 63 -2.24 -5.50 20.78
CA HIS A 63 -0.95 -5.30 20.12
C HIS A 63 -0.17 -4.09 20.63
N GLY A 64 -0.80 -3.21 21.41
CA GLY A 64 -0.15 -2.04 22.00
C GLY A 64 0.34 -2.28 23.43
N THR A 65 0.61 -1.18 24.13
CA THR A 65 1.00 -1.16 25.56
C THR A 65 -0.18 -1.43 26.50
N GLY A 66 -1.39 -1.61 25.97
CA GLY A 66 -2.62 -1.68 26.74
C GLY A 66 -3.02 -0.34 27.35
N TYR A 67 -3.86 -0.41 28.38
CA TYR A 67 -4.28 0.73 29.19
C TYR A 67 -3.73 0.56 30.59
N THR A 68 -2.86 1.48 31.02
CA THR A 68 -2.39 1.51 32.41
C THR A 68 -3.50 2.00 33.34
N ASP A 69 -3.30 1.88 34.65
CA ASP A 69 -4.29 2.35 35.60
C ASP A 69 -4.42 3.88 35.58
N GLU A 70 -3.36 4.61 35.24
CA GLU A 70 -3.40 6.05 34.97
C GLU A 70 -4.27 6.37 33.75
N ASP A 71 -4.11 5.63 32.64
CA ASP A 71 -4.95 5.79 31.46
C ASP A 71 -6.43 5.55 31.81
N LYS A 72 -6.71 4.46 32.55
CA LYS A 72 -8.07 4.10 32.98
C LYS A 72 -8.72 5.18 33.83
N ARG A 73 -7.99 5.80 34.77
CA ARG A 73 -8.49 6.93 35.58
C ARG A 73 -8.91 8.11 34.72
N GLY A 74 -8.23 8.36 33.59
CA GLY A 74 -8.63 9.38 32.62
C GLY A 74 -10.02 9.15 32.02
N PHE A 75 -10.46 7.89 31.90
CA PHE A 75 -11.78 7.53 31.39
C PHE A 75 -12.90 7.63 32.44
N THR A 76 -12.59 7.73 33.74
CA THR A 76 -13.60 7.82 34.80
C THR A 76 -14.57 8.98 34.56
N LYS A 77 -14.05 10.16 34.26
CA LYS A 77 -14.86 11.35 33.92
C LYS A 77 -15.80 11.06 32.74
N LEU A 78 -15.29 10.43 31.70
CA LEU A 78 -16.03 10.14 30.47
C LEU A 78 -17.15 9.12 30.70
N VAL A 79 -16.95 8.14 31.58
CA VAL A 79 -17.99 7.18 31.98
C VAL A 79 -19.16 7.91 32.66
N TYR A 80 -18.88 8.81 33.60
CA TYR A 80 -19.94 9.60 34.24
C TYR A 80 -20.72 10.44 33.22
N GLN A 81 -20.00 11.13 32.32
CA GLN A 81 -20.63 11.90 31.24
C GLN A 81 -21.54 11.05 30.36
N ASN A 82 -21.13 9.83 30.04
CA ASN A 82 -21.92 8.88 29.25
C ASN A 82 -23.21 8.47 29.97
N ILE A 83 -23.15 8.24 31.29
CA ILE A 83 -24.31 7.90 32.12
C ILE A 83 -25.31 9.06 32.12
N PHE A 84 -24.85 10.29 32.41
CA PHE A 84 -25.71 11.47 32.43
C PHE A 84 -26.33 11.73 31.05
N THR A 85 -25.54 11.67 29.98
CA THR A 85 -26.03 11.86 28.61
C THR A 85 -27.10 10.82 28.25
N SER A 86 -26.87 9.55 28.63
CA SER A 86 -27.84 8.47 28.39
C SER A 86 -29.14 8.68 29.14
N MET A 87 -29.06 9.04 30.44
CA MET A 87 -30.24 9.27 31.26
C MET A 87 -31.02 10.50 30.79
N GLN A 88 -30.33 11.60 30.45
CA GLN A 88 -30.95 12.79 29.88
C GLN A 88 -31.65 12.50 28.54
N ALA A 89 -31.07 11.64 27.70
CA ALA A 89 -31.70 11.21 26.45
C ALA A 89 -32.99 10.41 26.71
N MET A 90 -32.99 9.50 27.67
CA MET A 90 -34.20 8.74 28.06
C MET A 90 -35.29 9.63 28.66
N ILE A 91 -34.91 10.60 29.52
CA ILE A 91 -35.87 11.57 30.08
C ILE A 91 -36.53 12.39 28.94
N ARG A 92 -35.74 12.90 27.99
CA ARG A 92 -36.30 13.59 26.82
C ARG A 92 -37.22 12.69 25.98
N ALA A 93 -36.86 11.41 25.84
CA ALA A 93 -37.70 10.44 25.14
C ALA A 93 -39.03 10.20 25.85
N THR A 94 -39.07 10.13 27.20
CA THR A 94 -40.34 10.00 27.93
C THR A 94 -41.28 11.20 27.68
N GLU A 95 -40.74 12.42 27.60
CA GLU A 95 -41.52 13.61 27.28
C GLU A 95 -42.04 13.58 25.82
N HIS A 96 -41.19 13.20 24.86
CA HIS A 96 -41.54 13.14 23.44
C HIS A 96 -42.55 12.03 23.12
N LEU A 97 -42.35 10.83 23.68
CA LEU A 97 -43.21 9.66 23.50
C LEU A 97 -44.45 9.70 24.41
N LYS A 98 -44.56 10.73 25.27
CA LYS A 98 -45.65 10.93 26.24
C LYS A 98 -45.85 9.73 27.18
N ILE A 99 -44.74 9.12 27.59
CA ILE A 99 -44.74 8.01 28.55
C ILE A 99 -44.79 8.60 29.97
N PRO A 100 -45.84 8.36 30.76
CA PRO A 100 -45.91 8.87 32.13
C PRO A 100 -44.96 8.10 33.04
N PHE A 101 -44.30 8.79 33.97
CA PHE A 101 -43.59 8.15 35.07
C PHE A 101 -44.57 7.41 35.96
N LYS A 102 -44.19 6.21 36.43
CA LYS A 102 -45.03 5.47 37.37
C LYS A 102 -45.02 6.12 38.75
N TYR A 103 -43.84 6.58 39.19
CA TYR A 103 -43.67 7.23 40.49
C TYR A 103 -43.57 8.75 40.30
N GLU A 104 -44.42 9.51 40.98
CA GLU A 104 -44.46 10.98 40.85
C GLU A 104 -43.16 11.64 41.35
N GLU A 105 -42.51 11.04 42.35
CA GLU A 105 -41.20 11.46 42.89
C GLU A 105 -40.11 11.46 41.81
N ASN A 106 -40.22 10.57 40.81
CA ASN A 106 -39.27 10.49 39.72
C ASN A 106 -39.33 11.70 38.79
N LYS A 107 -40.40 12.49 38.79
CA LYS A 107 -40.44 13.76 38.06
C LYS A 107 -39.43 14.75 38.63
N SER A 108 -39.33 14.85 39.96
CA SER A 108 -38.34 15.69 40.62
C SER A 108 -36.91 15.21 40.36
N ASN A 109 -36.69 13.89 40.40
CA ASN A 109 -35.39 13.28 40.07
C ASN A 109 -35.00 13.52 38.61
N ALA A 110 -35.97 13.44 37.68
CA ALA A 110 -35.74 13.72 36.26
C ALA A 110 -35.33 15.18 36.03
N LEU A 111 -35.98 16.13 36.71
CA LEU A 111 -35.61 17.55 36.67
C LEU A 111 -34.18 17.76 37.17
N LEU A 112 -33.82 17.14 38.30
CA LEU A 112 -32.48 17.21 38.88
C LEU A 112 -31.41 16.75 37.88
N VAL A 113 -31.61 15.60 37.22
CA VAL A 113 -30.66 15.04 36.25
C VAL A 113 -30.61 15.86 34.96
N ARG A 114 -31.72 16.48 34.56
CA ARG A 114 -31.83 17.30 33.35
C ARG A 114 -31.06 18.62 33.44
N GLU A 115 -30.98 19.21 34.64
CA GLU A 115 -30.25 20.47 34.89
C GLU A 115 -28.73 20.30 34.99
N VAL A 116 -28.23 19.06 35.04
CA VAL A 116 -26.79 18.78 35.11
C VAL A 116 -26.09 19.14 33.81
N ASP A 117 -25.06 19.98 33.93
CA ASP A 117 -24.10 20.27 32.86
C ASP A 117 -23.09 19.12 32.73
N VAL A 118 -23.30 18.28 31.71
CA VAL A 118 -22.51 17.06 31.46
C VAL A 118 -21.01 17.35 31.32
N GLU A 119 -20.61 18.48 30.75
CA GLU A 119 -19.18 18.75 30.50
C GLU A 119 -18.39 19.03 31.79
N LYS A 120 -19.07 19.57 32.80
CA LYS A 120 -18.51 19.94 34.11
C LYS A 120 -18.54 18.81 35.13
N VAL A 121 -19.16 17.68 34.82
CA VAL A 121 -19.20 16.51 35.72
C VAL A 121 -17.77 15.98 35.93
N CYS A 122 -17.30 16.04 37.17
CA CYS A 122 -15.98 15.52 37.59
C CYS A 122 -16.09 14.47 38.69
N SER A 123 -17.11 14.56 39.53
CA SER A 123 -17.46 13.59 40.58
C SER A 123 -18.84 13.01 40.33
N PHE A 124 -19.10 11.84 40.94
CA PHE A 124 -20.40 11.20 40.91
C PHE A 124 -21.01 11.26 42.31
N ASP A 125 -21.76 12.32 42.58
CA ASP A 125 -22.26 12.60 43.92
C ASP A 125 -23.51 11.75 44.25
N GLN A 126 -23.64 11.38 45.53
CA GLN A 126 -24.75 10.56 46.06
C GLN A 126 -26.17 11.01 45.65
N PRO A 127 -26.55 12.31 45.64
CA PRO A 127 -27.89 12.70 45.22
C PRO A 127 -28.17 12.33 43.75
N PHE A 128 -27.18 12.43 42.87
CA PHE A 128 -27.34 12.04 41.46
C PHE A 128 -27.39 10.53 41.29
N ILE A 129 -26.56 9.79 42.04
CA ILE A 129 -26.58 8.31 42.04
C ILE A 129 -27.97 7.79 42.41
N ASN A 130 -28.55 8.30 43.51
CA ASN A 130 -29.87 7.89 43.97
C ASN A 130 -30.95 8.26 42.96
N ALA A 131 -30.90 9.49 42.42
CA ALA A 131 -31.84 9.93 41.39
C ALA A 131 -31.80 9.03 40.15
N ILE A 132 -30.61 8.73 39.63
CA ILE A 132 -30.43 7.86 38.44
C ILE A 132 -30.89 6.43 38.74
N LYS A 133 -30.60 5.91 39.95
CA LYS A 133 -31.03 4.57 40.36
C LYS A 133 -32.56 4.46 40.45
N MET A 134 -33.23 5.46 41.04
CA MET A 134 -34.69 5.51 41.11
C MET A 134 -35.35 5.71 39.74
N LEU A 135 -34.73 6.49 38.87
CA LEU A 135 -35.20 6.67 37.49
C LEU A 135 -35.04 5.37 36.70
N TRP A 136 -33.92 4.67 36.82
CA TRP A 136 -33.69 3.42 36.12
C TRP A 136 -34.67 2.32 36.54
N THR A 137 -35.08 2.27 37.80
CA THR A 137 -36.09 1.30 38.26
C THR A 137 -37.53 1.68 37.91
N ASP A 138 -37.77 2.89 37.38
CA ASP A 138 -39.10 3.33 36.97
C ASP A 138 -39.55 2.59 35.69
N PRO A 139 -40.75 1.96 35.70
CA PRO A 139 -41.26 1.29 34.51
C PRO A 139 -41.45 2.21 33.29
N GLY A 140 -41.71 3.51 33.48
CA GLY A 140 -41.82 4.47 32.38
C GLY A 140 -40.47 4.71 31.70
N ILE A 141 -39.36 4.72 32.46
CA ILE A 141 -38.01 4.80 31.89
C ILE A 141 -37.60 3.48 31.24
N GLN A 142 -37.98 2.34 31.82
CA GLN A 142 -37.77 1.03 31.19
C GLN A 142 -38.52 0.91 29.86
N GLU A 143 -39.78 1.37 29.80
CA GLU A 143 -40.54 1.42 28.55
C GLU A 143 -39.88 2.34 27.50
N ALA A 144 -39.36 3.50 27.93
CA ALA A 144 -38.57 4.35 27.05
C ALA A 144 -37.32 3.63 26.52
N TYR A 145 -36.60 2.89 27.37
CA TYR A 145 -35.44 2.10 26.99
C TYR A 145 -35.79 0.95 26.00
N ASP A 146 -36.94 0.30 26.17
CA ASP A 146 -37.40 -0.71 25.21
C ASP A 146 -37.70 -0.10 23.84
N ARG A 147 -38.19 1.15 23.83
CA ARG A 147 -38.44 1.94 22.62
C ARG A 147 -37.23 2.77 22.15
N ARG A 148 -36.01 2.43 22.59
CA ARG A 148 -34.74 3.10 22.20
C ARG A 148 -34.40 3.10 20.71
N ARG A 149 -35.18 2.42 19.86
CA ARG A 149 -35.03 2.48 18.40
C ARG A 149 -35.60 3.78 17.81
N GLU A 150 -36.51 4.44 18.52
CA GLU A 150 -37.22 5.65 18.05
C GLU A 150 -36.44 6.94 18.32
N TYR A 151 -35.38 6.89 19.12
CA TYR A 151 -34.55 8.04 19.46
C TYR A 151 -33.09 7.61 19.63
N GLN A 152 -32.20 8.60 19.80
CA GLN A 152 -30.77 8.35 19.85
C GLN A 152 -30.32 8.03 21.28
N LEU A 153 -29.91 6.77 21.50
CA LEU A 153 -29.37 6.29 22.77
C LEU A 153 -28.08 5.49 22.53
N SER A 154 -27.16 5.55 23.49
CA SER A 154 -25.94 4.74 23.44
C SER A 154 -26.26 3.26 23.68
N ASP A 155 -25.66 2.37 22.89
CA ASP A 155 -25.82 0.91 23.10
C ASP A 155 -25.30 0.47 24.47
N SER A 156 -24.30 1.19 25.01
CA SER A 156 -23.68 0.90 26.31
C SER A 156 -24.52 1.34 27.52
N THR A 157 -25.69 1.98 27.33
CA THR A 157 -26.48 2.54 28.43
C THR A 157 -26.89 1.49 29.47
N LYS A 158 -27.43 0.34 29.03
CA LYS A 158 -27.86 -0.74 29.93
C LYS A 158 -26.72 -1.31 30.76
N TYR A 159 -25.52 -1.39 30.19
CA TYR A 159 -24.33 -1.88 30.89
C TYR A 159 -23.96 -0.97 32.07
N TYR A 160 -23.84 0.34 31.84
CA TYR A 160 -23.45 1.26 32.91
C TYR A 160 -24.55 1.43 33.97
N LEU A 161 -25.82 1.45 33.56
CA LEU A 161 -26.93 1.62 34.51
C LEU A 161 -27.22 0.36 35.34
N SER A 162 -26.93 -0.83 34.81
CA SER A 162 -27.06 -2.07 35.59
C SER A 162 -25.97 -2.19 36.66
N ASP A 163 -24.74 -1.74 36.36
CA ASP A 163 -23.59 -1.77 37.27
C ASP A 163 -23.34 -0.42 37.96
N LEU A 164 -24.39 0.39 38.17
CA LEU A 164 -24.27 1.72 38.75
C LEU A 164 -23.61 1.69 40.13
N ASP A 165 -23.86 0.65 40.91
CA ASP A 165 -23.32 0.49 42.28
C ASP A 165 -21.79 0.41 42.28
N ARG A 166 -21.19 -0.30 41.32
CA ARG A 166 -19.72 -0.38 41.14
C ARG A 166 -19.12 0.97 40.72
N ILE A 167 -19.83 1.70 39.87
CA ILE A 167 -19.39 2.99 39.31
C ILE A 167 -19.52 4.12 40.36
N ALA A 168 -20.45 3.98 41.30
CA ALA A 168 -20.70 4.91 42.39
C ALA A 168 -19.66 4.85 43.53
N GLU A 169 -18.78 3.85 43.55
CA GLU A 169 -17.76 3.73 44.58
C GLU A 169 -16.72 4.86 44.49
N PRO A 170 -16.30 5.49 45.61
CA PRO A 170 -15.29 6.55 45.59
C PRO A 170 -13.93 6.12 45.03
N SER A 171 -13.61 4.83 45.15
CA SER A 171 -12.39 4.20 44.63
C SER A 171 -12.57 3.58 43.24
N TYR A 172 -13.64 3.96 42.52
CA TYR A 172 -13.94 3.40 41.20
C TYR A 172 -12.79 3.60 40.21
N LEU A 173 -12.27 2.47 39.73
CA LEU A 173 -11.32 2.39 38.63
C LEU A 173 -12.02 1.69 37.44
N PRO A 174 -12.16 2.36 36.29
CA PRO A 174 -12.75 1.75 35.11
C PRO A 174 -12.01 0.50 34.69
N THR A 175 -12.76 -0.56 34.41
CA THR A 175 -12.23 -1.79 33.82
C THR A 175 -11.93 -1.58 32.33
N GLN A 176 -11.20 -2.52 31.73
CA GLN A 176 -11.00 -2.50 30.28
C GLN A 176 -12.33 -2.52 29.51
N GLN A 177 -13.35 -3.21 30.05
CA GLN A 177 -14.68 -3.25 29.43
C GLN A 177 -15.38 -1.89 29.47
N ASP A 178 -15.21 -1.13 30.56
CA ASP A 178 -15.71 0.24 30.65
C ASP A 178 -15.04 1.15 29.62
N VAL A 179 -13.72 1.01 29.44
CA VAL A 179 -12.94 1.77 28.45
C VAL A 179 -13.35 1.41 27.01
N LEU A 180 -13.67 0.16 26.73
CA LEU A 180 -14.16 -0.27 25.41
C LEU A 180 -15.54 0.31 25.09
N ARG A 181 -16.43 0.36 26.10
CA ARG A 181 -17.83 0.80 25.97
C ARG A 181 -18.03 2.30 26.05
N VAL A 182 -17.06 3.06 26.56
CA VAL A 182 -17.20 4.51 26.70
C VAL A 182 -17.22 5.18 25.34
N ARG A 183 -18.24 5.99 25.10
CA ARG A 183 -18.39 6.72 23.85
C ARG A 183 -17.66 8.05 23.95
N ILE A 184 -16.81 8.28 22.97
CA ILE A 184 -16.14 9.56 22.71
C ILE A 184 -16.36 9.84 21.22
N PRO A 185 -17.08 10.91 20.85
CA PRO A 185 -17.24 11.27 19.46
C PRO A 185 -15.88 11.58 18.82
N THR A 186 -15.49 10.80 17.81
CA THR A 186 -14.26 11.05 17.06
C THR A 186 -14.45 12.24 16.14
N THR A 187 -13.61 13.26 16.33
CA THR A 187 -13.53 14.45 15.48
C THR A 187 -12.20 14.46 14.74
N GLY A 188 -12.23 14.73 13.44
CA GLY A 188 -11.05 14.72 12.60
C GLY A 188 -10.54 13.33 12.22
N ILE A 189 -9.23 13.25 12.01
CA ILE A 189 -8.50 12.06 11.56
C ILE A 189 -7.43 11.78 12.62
N ILE A 190 -7.42 10.56 13.15
CA ILE A 190 -6.47 10.15 14.18
C ILE A 190 -5.74 8.91 13.68
N GLU A 191 -4.41 8.96 13.71
CA GLU A 191 -3.54 7.86 13.30
C GLU A 191 -2.97 7.14 14.51
N TYR A 192 -3.04 5.81 14.47
CA TYR A 192 -2.54 4.91 15.49
C TYR A 192 -1.51 3.97 14.85
N PRO A 193 -0.21 4.29 14.98
CA PRO A 193 0.83 3.36 14.59
C PRO A 193 0.95 2.27 15.65
N PHE A 194 1.08 1.01 15.20
CA PHE A 194 1.49 -0.09 16.06
C PHE A 194 2.39 -1.05 15.29
N ASP A 195 3.39 -1.55 16.00
CA ASP A 195 4.37 -2.45 15.44
C ASP A 195 3.91 -3.89 15.63
N LEU A 196 3.79 -4.63 14.53
CA LEU A 196 3.50 -6.05 14.57
C LEU A 196 4.64 -6.83 13.91
N GLN A 197 5.51 -7.40 14.74
CA GLN A 197 6.70 -8.14 14.32
C GLN A 197 7.67 -7.29 13.50
N SER A 198 7.67 -7.42 12.17
CA SER A 198 8.57 -6.73 11.24
C SER A 198 7.87 -5.70 10.36
N ILE A 199 6.56 -5.52 10.54
CA ILE A 199 5.70 -4.65 9.74
C ILE A 199 5.04 -3.64 10.66
N ILE A 200 4.99 -2.40 10.20
CA ILE A 200 4.39 -1.29 10.94
C ILE A 200 2.98 -1.11 10.38
N PHE A 201 1.97 -1.30 11.21
CA PHE A 201 0.59 -1.00 10.82
C PHE A 201 0.23 0.40 11.29
N ARG A 202 -0.24 1.23 10.36
CA ARG A 202 -0.81 2.53 10.67
C ARG A 202 -2.31 2.47 10.47
N MET A 203 -3.06 2.41 11.57
CA MET A 203 -4.51 2.50 11.52
C MET A 203 -4.97 3.96 11.54
N VAL A 204 -5.92 4.29 10.67
CA VAL A 204 -6.48 5.64 10.57
C VAL A 204 -7.95 5.57 10.97
N ASP A 205 -8.31 6.20 12.10
CA ASP A 205 -9.70 6.39 12.54
C ASP A 205 -10.21 7.75 12.06
N VAL A 206 -11.41 7.76 11.47
CA VAL A 206 -12.06 8.96 10.97
C VAL A 206 -13.47 9.09 11.54
N GLY A 207 -13.92 10.32 11.75
CA GLY A 207 -15.29 10.60 12.19
C GLY A 207 -16.33 10.04 11.19
N GLY A 208 -17.31 9.27 11.70
CA GLY A 208 -18.34 8.60 10.87
C GLY A 208 -19.56 9.46 10.49
N GLN A 209 -19.72 10.63 11.12
CA GLN A 209 -20.85 11.55 10.89
C GLN A 209 -20.71 12.27 9.55
N ARG A 210 -21.81 12.71 8.91
CA ARG A 210 -21.77 13.33 7.57
C ARG A 210 -20.92 14.60 7.55
N SER A 211 -20.91 15.36 8.64
CA SER A 211 -20.06 16.55 8.82
C SER A 211 -18.56 16.25 8.70
N GLU A 212 -18.11 15.10 9.21
CA GLU A 212 -16.70 14.70 9.24
C GLU A 212 -16.23 14.03 7.94
N ARG A 213 -17.15 13.49 7.13
CA ARG A 213 -16.82 12.79 5.87
C ARG A 213 -16.07 13.64 4.86
N ARG A 214 -16.28 14.96 4.88
CA ARG A 214 -15.53 15.89 4.00
C ARG A 214 -14.03 15.87 4.25
N LYS A 215 -13.60 15.50 5.47
CA LYS A 215 -12.19 15.42 5.84
C LYS A 215 -11.52 14.13 5.37
N TRP A 216 -12.30 13.09 5.02
CA TRP A 216 -11.76 11.75 4.71
C TRP A 216 -10.77 11.76 3.54
N ILE A 217 -10.96 12.65 2.57
CA ILE A 217 -10.07 12.77 1.41
C ILE A 217 -8.60 12.96 1.81
N HIS A 218 -8.33 13.58 2.96
CA HIS A 218 -6.97 13.83 3.45
C HIS A 218 -6.21 12.58 3.90
N CYS A 219 -6.88 11.43 3.97
CA CYS A 219 -6.24 10.16 4.38
C CYS A 219 -6.32 9.05 3.33
N PHE A 220 -6.81 9.33 2.11
CA PHE A 220 -7.00 8.32 1.06
C PHE A 220 -5.72 7.95 0.29
N GLU A 221 -4.64 8.69 0.48
CA GLU A 221 -3.36 8.39 -0.16
C GLU A 221 -2.68 7.16 0.47
N ASN A 222 -2.14 6.29 -0.39
CA ASN A 222 -1.33 5.11 -0.03
C ASN A 222 -2.01 4.16 0.96
N VAL A 223 -3.32 3.95 0.82
CA VAL A 223 -4.08 3.01 1.68
C VAL A 223 -3.90 1.58 1.16
N THR A 224 -3.32 0.72 1.98
CA THR A 224 -3.14 -0.70 1.67
C THR A 224 -4.44 -1.48 1.75
N SER A 225 -5.23 -1.22 2.80
CA SER A 225 -6.48 -1.93 3.05
C SER A 225 -7.51 -1.03 3.69
N ILE A 226 -8.76 -1.24 3.32
CA ILE A 226 -9.92 -0.57 3.87
C ILE A 226 -10.67 -1.54 4.75
N MET A 227 -10.90 -1.12 5.98
CA MET A 227 -11.68 -1.83 6.98
C MET A 227 -13.00 -1.07 7.14
N PHE A 228 -14.05 -1.56 6.50
CA PHE A 228 -15.37 -0.93 6.55
C PHE A 228 -16.22 -1.56 7.63
N LEU A 229 -16.66 -0.78 8.62
CA LEU A 229 -17.44 -1.23 9.76
C LEU A 229 -18.92 -0.86 9.59
N VAL A 230 -19.77 -1.87 9.67
CA VAL A 230 -21.23 -1.78 9.67
C VAL A 230 -21.74 -2.28 11.01
N ALA A 231 -22.65 -1.56 11.64
CA ALA A 231 -23.36 -2.05 12.81
C ALA A 231 -24.60 -2.84 12.38
N LEU A 232 -24.64 -4.13 12.74
CA LEU A 232 -25.76 -5.00 12.47
C LEU A 232 -27.03 -4.59 13.22
N SER A 233 -26.90 -3.93 14.38
CA SER A 233 -28.03 -3.52 15.22
C SER A 233 -28.78 -2.27 14.72
N GLU A 234 -28.33 -1.65 13.63
CA GLU A 234 -28.84 -0.37 13.11
C GLU A 234 -29.95 -0.53 12.05
N TYR A 235 -30.40 -1.76 11.75
CA TYR A 235 -31.39 -2.03 10.69
C TYR A 235 -32.76 -1.38 10.92
N ASP A 236 -33.13 -1.13 12.17
CA ASP A 236 -34.42 -0.54 12.58
C ASP A 236 -34.28 0.88 13.18
N GLN A 237 -33.10 1.50 13.03
CA GLN A 237 -32.80 2.82 13.57
C GLN A 237 -32.79 3.91 12.49
N VAL A 238 -33.19 5.11 12.88
CA VAL A 238 -33.09 6.32 12.05
C VAL A 238 -31.80 7.10 12.35
N LEU A 239 -31.33 7.87 11.37
CA LEU A 239 -30.13 8.70 11.52
C LEU A 239 -30.33 9.83 12.54
N VAL A 240 -29.25 10.22 13.21
CA VAL A 240 -29.23 11.40 14.10
C VAL A 240 -29.46 12.69 13.31
N GLU A 241 -28.99 12.71 12.07
CA GLU A 241 -28.95 13.89 11.21
C GLU A 241 -30.24 14.05 10.38
N SER A 242 -31.07 13.00 10.28
CA SER A 242 -32.28 12.98 9.47
C SER A 242 -33.26 11.93 10.01
N ASP A 243 -34.46 12.37 10.40
CA ASP A 243 -35.49 11.51 11.01
C ASP A 243 -36.15 10.52 10.02
N ASN A 244 -35.97 10.72 8.72
CA ASN A 244 -36.61 9.93 7.66
C ASN A 244 -35.70 8.89 7.00
N GLU A 245 -34.42 8.85 7.37
CA GLU A 245 -33.43 7.99 6.73
C GLU A 245 -32.98 6.88 7.68
N ASN A 246 -33.08 5.64 7.20
CA ASN A 246 -32.61 4.46 7.94
C ASN A 246 -31.07 4.43 7.99
N ARG A 247 -30.51 4.12 9.17
CA ARG A 247 -29.06 4.08 9.38
C ARG A 247 -28.35 3.01 8.53
N MET A 248 -28.98 1.86 8.32
CA MET A 248 -28.39 0.77 7.53
C MET A 248 -28.39 1.09 6.03
N GLU A 249 -29.42 1.75 5.51
CA GLU A 249 -29.42 2.24 4.13
C GLU A 249 -28.35 3.30 3.88
N GLU A 250 -28.14 4.21 4.84
CA GLU A 250 -27.02 5.15 4.78
C GLU A 250 -25.66 4.44 4.74
N SER A 251 -25.51 3.38 5.54
CA SER A 251 -24.30 2.57 5.55
C SER A 251 -24.06 1.86 4.21
N LYS A 252 -25.13 1.34 3.58
CA LYS A 252 -25.09 0.75 2.23
C LYS A 252 -24.68 1.79 1.18
N ALA A 253 -25.31 2.96 1.18
CA ALA A 253 -25.01 4.04 0.25
C ALA A 253 -23.54 4.51 0.38
N LEU A 254 -23.06 4.63 1.62
CA LEU A 254 -21.68 4.94 1.91
C LEU A 254 -20.73 3.86 1.41
N PHE A 255 -21.01 2.59 1.68
CA PHE A 255 -20.19 1.46 1.23
C PHE A 255 -20.07 1.40 -0.30
N ARG A 256 -21.19 1.55 -1.00
CA ARG A 256 -21.23 1.61 -2.46
C ARG A 256 -20.32 2.72 -3.00
N THR A 257 -20.38 3.90 -2.39
CA THR A 257 -19.54 5.04 -2.75
C THR A 257 -18.06 4.73 -2.52
N ILE A 258 -17.72 4.10 -1.40
CA ILE A 258 -16.33 3.73 -1.07
C ILE A 258 -15.77 2.70 -2.05
N ILE A 259 -16.52 1.64 -2.39
CA ILE A 259 -16.04 0.63 -3.34
C ILE A 259 -15.81 1.23 -4.73
N THR A 260 -16.69 2.15 -5.15
CA THR A 260 -16.63 2.76 -6.49
C THR A 260 -15.48 3.77 -6.62
N TYR A 261 -14.85 4.20 -5.52
CA TYR A 261 -13.78 5.20 -5.61
C TYR A 261 -12.54 4.66 -6.34
N PRO A 262 -12.04 5.37 -7.37
CA PRO A 262 -10.86 4.96 -8.12
C PRO A 262 -9.59 4.85 -7.25
N TRP A 263 -9.50 5.67 -6.20
CA TRP A 263 -8.40 5.67 -5.23
C TRP A 263 -8.18 4.30 -4.56
N PHE A 264 -9.20 3.44 -4.55
CA PHE A 264 -9.21 2.19 -3.81
C PHE A 264 -9.22 0.95 -4.70
N GLN A 265 -8.99 1.07 -6.01
CA GLN A 265 -9.01 -0.06 -6.94
C GLN A 265 -8.01 -1.16 -6.52
N ASN A 266 -6.78 -0.76 -6.15
CA ASN A 266 -5.74 -1.69 -5.72
C ASN A 266 -5.78 -1.99 -4.21
N SER A 267 -6.62 -1.29 -3.45
CA SER A 267 -6.75 -1.50 -2.01
C SER A 267 -7.67 -2.70 -1.74
N SER A 268 -7.21 -3.59 -0.86
CA SER A 268 -8.06 -4.68 -0.34
C SER A 268 -9.21 -4.11 0.49
N VAL A 269 -10.41 -4.71 0.38
CA VAL A 269 -11.61 -4.28 1.12
C VAL A 269 -12.05 -5.37 2.08
N ILE A 270 -12.17 -5.00 3.35
CA ILE A 270 -12.57 -5.88 4.45
C ILE A 270 -13.82 -5.30 5.08
N LEU A 271 -14.88 -6.10 5.12
CA LEU A 271 -16.17 -5.74 5.68
C LEU A 271 -16.34 -6.35 7.07
N PHE A 272 -16.50 -5.51 8.08
CA PHE A 272 -16.85 -5.93 9.43
C PHE A 272 -18.31 -5.68 9.71
N LEU A 273 -19.02 -6.77 9.99
CA LEU A 273 -20.40 -6.76 10.44
C LEU A 273 -20.39 -6.84 11.98
N ASN A 274 -20.34 -5.68 12.61
CA ASN A 274 -20.16 -5.49 14.04
C ASN A 274 -21.48 -5.52 14.81
N LYS A 275 -21.41 -5.60 16.14
CA LYS A 275 -22.56 -5.64 17.07
C LYS A 275 -23.46 -6.87 16.84
N LYS A 276 -22.85 -8.02 16.51
CA LYS A 276 -23.60 -9.28 16.30
C LYS A 276 -24.40 -9.70 17.54
N ASP A 277 -23.88 -9.40 18.73
CA ASP A 277 -24.50 -9.66 20.03
C ASP A 277 -25.81 -8.89 20.18
N LEU A 278 -25.83 -7.62 19.76
CA LEU A 278 -27.03 -6.80 19.79
C LEU A 278 -28.05 -7.20 18.72
N LEU A 279 -27.59 -7.73 17.57
CA LEU A 279 -28.49 -8.29 16.56
C LEU A 279 -29.25 -9.52 17.11
N GLU A 280 -28.54 -10.42 17.79
CA GLU A 280 -29.12 -11.63 18.39
C GLU A 280 -30.22 -11.30 19.42
N GLU A 281 -30.04 -10.25 20.23
CA GLU A 281 -31.08 -9.75 21.14
C GLU A 281 -32.26 -9.13 20.37
N LYS A 282 -31.97 -8.29 19.36
CA LYS A 282 -32.98 -7.44 18.70
C LYS A 282 -33.92 -8.21 17.78
N ILE A 283 -33.41 -9.21 17.06
CA ILE A 283 -34.18 -9.96 16.06
C ILE A 283 -35.35 -10.76 16.66
N MET A 284 -35.37 -10.94 17.98
CA MET A 284 -36.45 -11.64 18.69
C MET A 284 -37.77 -10.85 18.71
N TYR A 285 -37.69 -9.52 18.72
CA TYR A 285 -38.86 -8.62 18.85
C TYR A 285 -38.97 -7.57 17.74
N SER A 286 -37.90 -7.30 17.00
CA SER A 286 -37.89 -6.40 15.83
C SER A 286 -37.61 -7.25 14.59
N HIS A 287 -38.56 -7.29 13.65
CA HIS A 287 -38.47 -8.19 12.49
C HIS A 287 -37.83 -7.49 11.30
N LEU A 288 -36.85 -8.15 10.68
CA LEU A 288 -36.07 -7.56 9.57
C LEU A 288 -36.94 -7.28 8.32
N VAL A 289 -37.96 -8.11 8.09
CA VAL A 289 -38.91 -8.00 6.96
C VAL A 289 -39.63 -6.64 6.94
N ASP A 290 -39.92 -6.07 8.11
CA ASP A 290 -40.66 -4.80 8.21
C ASP A 290 -39.84 -3.61 7.68
N TYR A 291 -38.51 -3.71 7.73
CA TYR A 291 -37.57 -2.69 7.28
C TYR A 291 -36.99 -3.01 5.89
N PHE A 292 -36.78 -4.30 5.60
CA PHE A 292 -36.26 -4.81 4.35
C PHE A 292 -37.21 -5.87 3.79
N PRO A 293 -38.20 -5.46 2.97
CA PRO A 293 -39.19 -6.38 2.38
C PRO A 293 -38.58 -7.45 1.48
N GLU A 294 -37.33 -7.27 1.05
CA GLU A 294 -36.56 -8.22 0.25
C GLU A 294 -36.10 -9.46 1.04
N PHE A 295 -36.20 -9.44 2.37
CA PHE A 295 -35.80 -10.57 3.21
C PHE A 295 -36.83 -11.70 3.14
N ASP A 296 -36.41 -12.84 2.59
CA ASP A 296 -37.20 -14.07 2.43
C ASP A 296 -36.95 -15.12 3.53
N GLY A 297 -36.04 -14.83 4.47
CA GLY A 297 -35.66 -15.75 5.55
C GLY A 297 -36.65 -15.84 6.71
N PRO A 298 -36.45 -16.81 7.63
CA PRO A 298 -37.30 -16.99 8.80
C PRO A 298 -37.20 -15.81 9.78
N GLN A 299 -38.31 -15.50 10.44
CA GLN A 299 -38.32 -14.52 11.54
C GLN A 299 -37.63 -15.07 12.79
N ARG A 300 -37.01 -14.19 13.58
CA ARG A 300 -36.29 -14.50 14.83
C ARG A 300 -35.04 -15.36 14.66
N ASP A 301 -34.47 -15.40 13.46
CA ASP A 301 -33.20 -16.08 13.20
C ASP A 301 -32.07 -15.08 12.95
N ALA A 302 -31.15 -15.00 13.92
CA ALA A 302 -29.96 -14.14 13.83
C ALA A 302 -29.00 -14.55 12.71
N GLN A 303 -28.93 -15.85 12.39
CA GLN A 303 -28.03 -16.34 11.35
C GLN A 303 -28.55 -15.98 9.95
N ALA A 304 -29.82 -16.24 9.67
CA ALA A 304 -30.44 -15.80 8.41
C ALA A 304 -30.37 -14.27 8.25
N GLY A 305 -30.64 -13.52 9.32
CA GLY A 305 -30.57 -12.06 9.29
C GLY A 305 -29.18 -11.50 8.98
N ARG A 306 -28.13 -12.02 9.63
CA ARG A 306 -26.75 -11.55 9.38
C ARG A 306 -26.23 -11.94 7.99
N GLU A 307 -26.62 -13.11 7.48
CA GLU A 307 -26.23 -13.59 6.15
C GLU A 307 -26.93 -12.77 5.05
N PHE A 308 -28.19 -12.41 5.25
CA PHE A 308 -28.91 -11.49 4.38
C PHE A 308 -28.26 -10.10 4.34
N ILE A 309 -27.95 -9.52 5.51
CA ILE A 309 -27.27 -8.22 5.57
C ILE A 309 -25.90 -8.33 4.89
N LEU A 310 -25.14 -9.40 5.10
CA LEU A 310 -23.88 -9.61 4.41
C LEU A 310 -24.05 -9.60 2.88
N LYS A 311 -25.03 -10.35 2.38
CA LYS A 311 -25.36 -10.42 0.95
C LYS A 311 -25.71 -9.05 0.39
N MET A 312 -26.54 -8.28 1.09
CA MET A 312 -26.90 -6.91 0.69
C MET A 312 -25.69 -6.00 0.50
N PHE A 313 -24.62 -6.15 1.29
CA PHE A 313 -23.40 -5.35 1.14
C PHE A 313 -22.51 -5.89 0.02
N VAL A 314 -22.35 -7.22 -0.08
CA VAL A 314 -21.52 -7.85 -1.12
C VAL A 314 -22.08 -7.58 -2.52
N ASP A 315 -23.41 -7.60 -2.67
CA ASP A 315 -24.10 -7.34 -3.94
C ASP A 315 -23.94 -5.88 -4.44
N LEU A 316 -23.47 -4.95 -3.58
CA LEU A 316 -23.15 -3.58 -3.99
C LEU A 316 -21.82 -3.47 -4.76
N ASN A 317 -21.03 -4.54 -4.80
CA ASN A 317 -19.75 -4.57 -5.50
C ASN A 317 -19.95 -4.66 -7.01
N PRO A 318 -19.52 -3.65 -7.81
CA PRO A 318 -19.59 -3.73 -9.26
C PRO A 318 -18.50 -4.62 -9.87
N ASP A 319 -17.37 -4.80 -9.18
CA ASP A 319 -16.17 -5.45 -9.73
C ASP A 319 -16.05 -6.90 -9.21
N SER A 320 -16.29 -7.88 -10.08
CA SER A 320 -16.20 -9.31 -9.74
C SER A 320 -14.79 -9.77 -9.35
N ASP A 321 -13.76 -9.08 -9.85
CA ASP A 321 -12.36 -9.41 -9.56
C ASP A 321 -11.92 -8.96 -8.16
N LYS A 322 -12.66 -7.99 -7.58
CA LYS A 322 -12.36 -7.45 -6.26
C LYS A 322 -13.08 -8.26 -5.18
N ILE A 323 -12.32 -9.11 -4.50
CA ILE A 323 -12.86 -9.94 -3.41
C ILE A 323 -13.05 -9.08 -2.15
N ILE A 324 -14.26 -9.09 -1.59
CA ILE A 324 -14.58 -8.47 -0.30
C ILE A 324 -14.46 -9.52 0.79
N TYR A 325 -13.55 -9.32 1.74
CA TYR A 325 -13.39 -10.21 2.89
C TYR A 325 -14.32 -9.79 4.02
N SER A 326 -15.29 -10.63 4.38
CA SER A 326 -16.27 -10.29 5.41
C SER A 326 -16.05 -11.06 6.71
N HIS A 327 -16.21 -10.38 7.84
CA HIS A 327 -16.17 -10.99 9.17
C HIS A 327 -17.29 -10.45 10.07
N PHE A 328 -17.95 -11.36 10.79
CA PHE A 328 -18.88 -10.99 11.86
C PHE A 328 -18.11 -10.73 13.15
N THR A 329 -18.29 -9.54 13.72
CA THR A 329 -17.52 -9.08 14.88
C THR A 329 -18.42 -8.65 16.04
N CYS A 330 -17.87 -8.81 17.24
CA CYS A 330 -18.31 -8.09 18.42
C CYS A 330 -17.11 -7.27 18.91
N ALA A 331 -17.09 -5.96 18.64
CA ALA A 331 -15.96 -5.11 18.99
C ALA A 331 -15.70 -5.02 20.49
N THR A 332 -16.67 -5.36 21.34
CA THR A 332 -16.47 -5.42 22.79
C THR A 332 -15.84 -6.73 23.27
N ASP A 333 -15.71 -7.74 22.40
CA ASP A 333 -15.08 -9.01 22.71
C ASP A 333 -13.63 -9.05 22.18
N THR A 334 -12.68 -9.05 23.11
CA THR A 334 -11.24 -9.03 22.83
C THR A 334 -10.76 -10.31 22.14
N GLU A 335 -11.32 -11.48 22.45
CA GLU A 335 -10.91 -12.74 21.82
C GLU A 335 -11.42 -12.82 20.39
N ASN A 336 -12.67 -12.41 20.16
CA ASN A 336 -13.25 -12.37 18.82
C ASN A 336 -12.43 -11.45 17.90
N ILE A 337 -12.07 -10.24 18.37
CA ILE A 337 -11.25 -9.32 17.58
C ILE A 337 -9.84 -9.85 17.37
N ARG A 338 -9.23 -10.52 18.35
CA ARG A 338 -7.90 -11.15 18.19
C ARG A 338 -7.89 -12.18 17.06
N PHE A 339 -8.89 -13.06 17.01
CA PHE A 339 -8.98 -14.09 15.97
C PHE A 339 -9.26 -13.49 14.59
N VAL A 340 -10.21 -12.56 14.53
CA VAL A 340 -10.59 -11.88 13.28
C VAL A 340 -9.42 -11.07 12.73
N PHE A 341 -8.71 -10.34 13.59
CA PHE A 341 -7.57 -9.54 13.15
C PHE A 341 -6.39 -10.41 12.70
N ALA A 342 -6.17 -11.59 13.32
CA ALA A 342 -5.16 -12.53 12.85
C ALA A 342 -5.45 -13.01 11.40
N ALA A 343 -6.70 -13.37 11.10
CA ALA A 343 -7.12 -13.77 9.76
C ALA A 343 -7.01 -12.62 8.74
N VAL A 344 -7.40 -11.41 9.15
CA VAL A 344 -7.27 -10.19 8.36
C VAL A 344 -5.82 -9.87 8.04
N LYS A 345 -4.95 -9.93 9.05
CA LYS A 345 -3.50 -9.76 8.90
C LYS A 345 -2.95 -10.74 7.89
N ASP A 346 -3.27 -12.03 7.99
CA ASP A 346 -2.78 -13.04 7.04
C ASP A 346 -3.27 -12.77 5.61
N THR A 347 -4.53 -12.32 5.46
CA THR A 347 -5.10 -11.94 4.16
C THR A 347 -4.39 -10.74 3.54
N ILE A 348 -4.19 -9.68 4.33
CA ILE A 348 -3.49 -8.45 3.90
C ILE A 348 -2.04 -8.78 3.54
N LEU A 349 -1.36 -9.59 4.36
CA LEU A 349 0.02 -9.97 4.11
C LEU A 349 0.15 -10.85 2.87
N GLN A 350 -0.75 -11.82 2.66
CA GLN A 350 -0.73 -12.64 1.44
C GLN A 350 -0.97 -11.81 0.18
N HIS A 351 -1.89 -10.85 0.23
CA HIS A 351 -2.18 -9.97 -0.90
C HIS A 351 -0.98 -9.07 -1.22
N ASN A 352 -0.43 -8.40 -0.18
CA ASN A 352 0.75 -7.56 -0.34
C ASN A 352 1.98 -8.37 -0.76
N LEU A 353 2.25 -9.53 -0.14
CA LEU A 353 3.40 -10.37 -0.49
C LEU A 353 3.32 -10.89 -1.92
N LYS A 354 2.12 -11.12 -2.48
CA LYS A 354 1.98 -11.45 -3.90
C LYS A 354 2.43 -10.28 -4.78
N GLU A 355 2.03 -9.05 -4.46
CA GLU A 355 2.50 -7.86 -5.16
C GLU A 355 4.01 -7.65 -4.98
N TYR A 356 4.52 -7.71 -3.74
CA TYR A 356 5.95 -7.55 -3.44
C TYR A 356 6.80 -8.64 -4.06
N ASN A 357 6.36 -9.91 -4.07
CA ASN A 357 7.07 -10.98 -4.76
C ASN A 357 7.06 -10.77 -6.27
N LEU A 358 5.99 -10.22 -6.85
CA LEU A 358 5.96 -9.90 -8.27
C LEU A 358 6.99 -8.81 -8.60
N VAL A 359 7.06 -7.75 -7.78
CA VAL A 359 8.03 -6.66 -7.94
C VAL A 359 9.46 -7.15 -7.73
N LEU A 360 9.71 -7.91 -6.66
CA LEU A 360 11.04 -8.51 -6.39
C LEU A 360 11.44 -9.49 -7.49
N LYS A 361 10.50 -10.24 -8.05
CA LYS A 361 10.75 -11.15 -9.17
C LYS A 361 11.14 -10.37 -10.42
N LEU A 362 10.41 -9.30 -10.76
CA LEU A 362 10.76 -8.42 -11.88
C LEU A 362 12.14 -7.77 -11.71
N GLU A 363 12.49 -7.35 -10.49
CA GLU A 363 13.78 -6.72 -10.20
C GLU A 363 14.92 -7.75 -10.18
N CYS A 364 14.68 -8.97 -9.68
CA CYS A 364 15.60 -10.11 -9.80
C CYS A 364 15.81 -10.52 -11.26
N ASP A 365 14.74 -10.55 -12.07
CA ASP A 365 14.81 -10.88 -13.49
C ASP A 365 15.61 -9.82 -14.27
N LYS A 366 15.44 -8.53 -13.90
CA LYS A 366 16.26 -7.44 -14.44
C LYS A 366 17.73 -7.59 -14.09
N LEU A 367 18.06 -7.83 -12.82
CA LEU A 367 19.45 -8.06 -12.38
C LEU A 367 20.04 -9.33 -13.00
N ALA A 368 19.25 -10.38 -13.21
CA ALA A 368 19.67 -11.58 -13.91
C ALA A 368 19.99 -11.28 -15.39
N SER A 369 19.17 -10.48 -16.07
CA SER A 369 19.41 -10.01 -17.43
C SER A 369 20.70 -9.18 -17.53
N GLU A 370 20.89 -8.21 -16.63
CA GLU A 370 22.12 -7.38 -16.58
C GLU A 370 23.37 -8.24 -16.32
N LYS A 371 23.28 -9.24 -15.43
CA LYS A 371 24.36 -10.20 -15.19
C LYS A 371 24.67 -11.02 -16.44
N SER A 372 23.66 -11.51 -17.16
CA SER A 372 23.85 -12.27 -18.41
C SER A 372 24.43 -11.42 -19.53
N GLU A 373 24.09 -10.13 -19.62
CA GLU A 373 24.74 -9.20 -20.54
C GLU A 373 26.19 -8.92 -20.17
N MET A 374 26.48 -8.72 -18.89
CA MET A 374 27.86 -8.53 -18.42
C MET A 374 28.71 -9.77 -18.69
N GLN A 375 28.15 -10.97 -18.49
CA GLN A 375 28.82 -12.24 -18.78
C GLN A 375 29.06 -12.41 -20.29
N ARG A 376 28.11 -12.03 -21.16
CA ARG A 376 28.31 -12.00 -22.62
C ARG A 376 29.44 -11.05 -23.01
N HIS A 377 29.46 -9.84 -22.45
CA HIS A 377 30.57 -8.91 -22.68
C HIS A 377 31.90 -9.49 -22.23
N TYR A 378 31.96 -10.13 -21.06
CA TYR A 378 33.18 -10.75 -20.54
C TYR A 378 33.70 -11.87 -21.47
N ILE A 379 32.82 -12.77 -21.93
CA ILE A 379 33.16 -13.84 -22.87
C ILE A 379 33.67 -13.25 -24.19
N MET A 380 32.97 -12.26 -24.74
CA MET A 380 33.38 -11.57 -25.98
C MET A 380 34.76 -10.92 -25.82
N TYR A 381 35.03 -10.24 -24.70
CA TYR A 381 36.35 -9.68 -24.40
C TYR A 381 37.43 -10.75 -24.30
N TYR A 382 37.14 -11.89 -23.68
CA TYR A 382 38.07 -13.00 -23.54
C TYR A 382 38.40 -13.66 -24.88
N GLU A 383 37.38 -13.96 -25.70
CA GLU A 383 37.53 -14.53 -27.05
C GLU A 383 38.29 -13.59 -27.98
N MET A 384 37.97 -12.29 -27.97
CA MET A 384 38.67 -11.29 -28.76
C MET A 384 40.15 -11.18 -28.33
N SER A 385 40.43 -11.20 -27.02
CA SER A 385 41.80 -11.15 -26.49
C SER A 385 42.59 -12.42 -26.84
N TYR A 386 41.95 -13.60 -26.79
CA TYR A 386 42.58 -14.86 -27.14
C TYR A 386 42.85 -14.96 -28.66
N GLY A 387 41.89 -14.52 -29.48
CA GLY A 387 42.06 -14.41 -30.93
C GLY A 387 43.20 -13.46 -31.32
N LEU A 388 43.26 -12.28 -30.68
CA LEU A 388 44.38 -11.34 -30.83
C LEU A 388 45.73 -11.96 -30.45
N ASN A 389 45.77 -12.75 -29.37
CA ASN A 389 47.00 -13.41 -28.93
C ASN A 389 47.47 -14.51 -29.90
N ILE A 390 46.55 -15.32 -30.43
CA ILE A 390 46.87 -16.31 -31.48
C ILE A 390 47.40 -15.61 -32.72
N GLU A 391 46.75 -14.54 -33.16
CA GLU A 391 47.16 -13.81 -34.35
C GLU A 391 48.52 -13.15 -34.15
N MET A 392 48.79 -12.59 -32.97
CA MET A 392 50.10 -12.08 -32.59
C MET A 392 51.19 -13.17 -32.65
N HIS A 393 50.91 -14.39 -32.20
CA HIS A 393 51.85 -15.52 -32.31
C HIS A 393 52.09 -15.96 -33.76
N LYS A 394 51.05 -16.00 -34.60
CA LYS A 394 51.24 -16.26 -36.04
C LYS A 394 52.11 -15.21 -36.70
N GLN A 395 51.86 -13.93 -36.42
CA GLN A 395 52.68 -12.82 -36.93
C GLN A 395 54.14 -12.93 -36.44
N ALA A 396 54.36 -13.26 -35.16
CA ALA A 396 55.70 -13.47 -34.63
C ALA A 396 56.45 -14.62 -35.34
N GLU A 397 55.76 -15.73 -35.64
CA GLU A 397 56.36 -16.87 -36.35
C GLU A 397 56.64 -16.56 -37.83
N ILE A 398 55.75 -15.80 -38.49
CA ILE A 398 55.97 -15.28 -39.85
C ILE A 398 57.20 -14.38 -39.88
N VAL A 399 57.30 -13.43 -38.93
CA VAL A 399 58.46 -12.52 -38.79
C VAL A 399 59.74 -13.32 -38.53
N LYS A 400 59.69 -14.37 -37.71
CA LYS A 400 60.83 -15.25 -37.43
C LYS A 400 61.30 -15.98 -38.69
N ARG A 401 60.38 -16.54 -39.49
CA ARG A 401 60.69 -17.22 -40.75
C ARG A 401 61.23 -16.26 -41.82
N LEU A 402 60.62 -15.08 -41.96
CA LEU A 402 61.10 -14.02 -42.86
C LEU A 402 62.51 -13.57 -42.48
N ASN A 403 62.79 -13.34 -41.19
CA ASN A 403 64.14 -13.01 -40.74
C ASN A 403 65.13 -14.16 -41.02
N GLY A 404 64.72 -15.41 -40.86
CA GLY A 404 65.53 -16.58 -41.22
C GLY A 404 65.87 -16.65 -42.71
N ILE A 405 64.89 -16.40 -43.58
CA ILE A 405 65.08 -16.34 -45.05
C ILE A 405 66.02 -15.17 -45.40
N CYS A 406 65.78 -13.98 -44.85
CA CYS A 406 66.64 -12.82 -45.07
C CYS A 406 68.09 -13.10 -44.64
N ALA A 407 68.29 -13.76 -43.48
CA ALA A 407 69.63 -14.13 -43.00
C ALA A 407 70.34 -15.15 -43.89
N GLN A 408 69.60 -16.05 -44.55
CA GLN A 408 70.15 -17.02 -45.50
C GLN A 408 70.49 -16.40 -46.87
N VAL A 409 69.75 -15.38 -47.29
CA VAL A 409 69.99 -14.68 -48.57
C VAL A 409 71.08 -13.61 -48.44
N LEU A 410 71.23 -13.01 -47.25
CA LEU A 410 72.20 -11.95 -46.97
C LEU A 410 73.64 -12.23 -47.45
N PRO A 411 74.23 -13.43 -47.27
CA PRO A 411 75.60 -13.74 -47.68
C PRO A 411 75.84 -13.74 -49.20
N TYR A 412 74.78 -13.80 -50.00
CA TYR A 412 74.85 -13.86 -51.47
C TYR A 412 74.69 -12.48 -52.14
N LEU A 413 74.51 -11.42 -51.35
CA LEU A 413 74.33 -10.04 -51.82
C LEU A 413 75.64 -9.24 -51.74
N SER A 414 75.79 -8.23 -52.60
CA SER A 414 76.93 -7.29 -52.52
C SER A 414 76.89 -6.45 -51.24
N GLN A 415 78.05 -5.99 -50.78
CA GLN A 415 78.22 -5.33 -49.47
C GLN A 415 77.31 -4.09 -49.27
N GLU A 416 77.05 -3.34 -50.34
CA GLU A 416 76.15 -2.17 -50.34
C GLU A 416 74.67 -2.56 -50.18
N HIS A 417 74.24 -3.65 -50.84
CA HIS A 417 72.88 -4.18 -50.71
C HIS A 417 72.64 -4.86 -49.37
N GLN A 418 73.65 -5.48 -48.75
CA GLN A 418 73.55 -6.02 -47.39
C GLN A 418 73.20 -4.93 -46.36
N GLN A 419 73.86 -3.76 -46.43
CA GLN A 419 73.57 -2.64 -45.52
C GLN A 419 72.17 -2.05 -45.75
N GLN A 420 71.70 -1.95 -47.00
CA GLN A 420 70.33 -1.50 -47.27
C GLN A 420 69.27 -2.46 -46.73
N VAL A 421 69.48 -3.78 -46.87
CA VAL A 421 68.55 -4.80 -46.38
C VAL A 421 68.51 -4.82 -44.85
N LEU A 422 69.67 -4.75 -44.18
CA LEU A 422 69.74 -4.68 -42.72
C LEU A 422 69.07 -3.41 -42.18
N GLY A 423 69.31 -2.25 -42.80
CA GLY A 423 68.65 -0.99 -42.43
C GLY A 423 67.15 -0.97 -42.71
N ALA A 424 66.66 -1.72 -43.71
CA ALA A 424 65.23 -1.90 -43.95
C ALA A 424 64.57 -2.80 -42.89
N ILE A 425 65.24 -3.90 -42.50
CA ILE A 425 64.77 -4.81 -41.44
C ILE A 425 64.72 -4.09 -40.08
N GLU A 426 65.71 -3.27 -39.77
CA GLU A 426 65.76 -2.52 -38.50
C GLU A 426 64.67 -1.44 -38.43
N ARG A 427 64.40 -0.73 -39.54
CA ARG A 427 63.26 0.19 -39.65
C ARG A 427 61.92 -0.53 -39.49
N ALA A 428 61.75 -1.72 -40.08
CA ALA A 428 60.53 -2.51 -39.97
C ALA A 428 60.27 -3.03 -38.54
N LYS A 429 61.30 -3.17 -37.70
CA LYS A 429 61.16 -3.56 -36.29
C LYS A 429 60.75 -2.39 -35.37
N GLN A 430 60.86 -1.14 -35.82
CA GLN A 430 60.63 0.07 -35.02
C GLN A 430 59.27 0.73 -35.29
N VAL A 431 58.26 0.01 -35.78
CA VAL A 431 56.91 0.58 -35.98
C VAL A 431 56.38 1.10 -34.64
N THR A 432 56.18 2.42 -34.56
CA THR A 432 55.80 3.09 -33.32
C THR A 432 54.26 3.15 -33.16
N PRO A 433 53.72 3.17 -31.92
CA PRO A 433 52.28 3.28 -31.66
C PRO A 433 51.52 4.39 -32.43
N PRO A 434 52.08 5.59 -32.70
CA PRO A 434 51.38 6.63 -33.47
C PRO A 434 51.19 6.28 -34.96
N GLU A 435 52.14 5.60 -35.61
CA GLU A 435 52.02 5.20 -37.02
C GLU A 435 50.93 4.12 -37.19
N MET A 436 50.90 3.16 -36.26
CA MET A 436 49.88 2.12 -36.18
C MET A 436 48.46 2.70 -35.99
N ASN A 437 48.31 3.71 -35.12
CA ASN A 437 47.04 4.40 -34.92
C ASN A 437 46.58 5.20 -36.16
N SER A 438 47.51 5.69 -36.99
CA SER A 438 47.17 6.35 -38.25
C SER A 438 46.63 5.37 -39.29
N ILE A 439 47.22 4.17 -39.36
CA ILE A 439 46.80 3.08 -40.26
C ILE A 439 45.44 2.52 -39.85
N ILE A 440 45.20 2.35 -38.54
CA ILE A 440 43.90 1.90 -38.00
C ILE A 440 42.80 2.92 -38.33
N ARG A 441 43.07 4.22 -38.20
CA ARG A 441 42.11 5.27 -38.60
C ARG A 441 41.82 5.25 -40.11
N GLN A 442 42.82 4.97 -40.94
CA GLN A 442 42.65 4.83 -42.39
C GLN A 442 41.78 3.61 -42.75
N LEU A 443 42.01 2.47 -42.10
CA LEU A 443 41.21 1.25 -42.27
C LEU A 443 39.75 1.44 -41.81
N GLN A 444 39.53 2.11 -40.67
CA GLN A 444 38.19 2.45 -40.19
C GLN A 444 37.45 3.40 -41.16
N ALA A 445 38.16 4.40 -41.71
CA ALA A 445 37.57 5.29 -42.72
C ALA A 445 37.19 4.55 -44.01
N HIS A 446 37.96 3.53 -44.41
CA HIS A 446 37.69 2.74 -45.60
C HIS A 446 36.51 1.76 -45.44
N GLN A 447 36.32 1.20 -44.24
CA GLN A 447 35.13 0.39 -43.93
C GLN A 447 33.85 1.24 -43.84
N LEU A 448 33.93 2.47 -43.31
CA LEU A 448 32.80 3.40 -43.29
C LEU A 448 32.37 3.84 -44.70
N SER A 449 33.30 3.95 -45.66
CA SER A 449 32.95 4.31 -47.05
C SER A 449 32.26 3.17 -47.80
N GLN A 450 32.50 1.90 -47.45
CA GLN A 450 31.82 0.77 -48.08
C GLN A 450 30.37 0.60 -47.60
N LEU A 451 30.05 0.97 -46.36
CA LEU A 451 28.68 0.91 -45.82
C LEU A 451 27.76 2.02 -46.37
N GLN A 452 28.30 3.12 -46.90
CA GLN A 452 27.52 4.18 -47.54
C GLN A 452 27.07 3.84 -48.97
N GLY A 453 27.59 2.77 -49.58
CA GLY A 453 27.28 2.36 -50.96
C GLY A 453 25.99 1.54 -51.15
N LEU A 454 25.29 1.16 -50.07
CA LEU A 454 24.10 0.29 -50.13
C LEU A 454 22.75 1.01 -49.84
N ALA A 455 22.73 2.35 -49.81
CA ALA A 455 21.49 3.09 -49.62
C ALA A 455 20.67 3.16 -50.93
N LEU A 456 19.61 2.36 -51.05
CA LEU A 456 18.51 2.59 -51.99
C LEU A 456 17.69 3.84 -51.57
N PRO A 457 17.11 4.61 -52.52
CA PRO A 457 16.49 5.90 -52.25
C PRO A 457 15.06 5.73 -51.70
N MET A 458 14.75 6.37 -50.58
CA MET A 458 13.37 6.56 -50.13
C MET A 458 13.00 8.05 -50.08
N THR A 459 11.82 8.30 -50.62
CA THR A 459 11.12 9.57 -50.87
C THR A 459 10.86 10.43 -49.62
N PRO A 460 10.74 11.77 -49.75
CA PRO A 460 10.64 12.70 -48.62
C PRO A 460 9.19 13.10 -48.30
N LEU A 461 8.86 13.30 -47.02
CA LEU A 461 7.72 14.10 -46.52
C LEU A 461 7.74 14.18 -44.98
N PRO A 462 7.14 15.20 -44.33
CA PRO A 462 7.46 16.62 -44.40
C PRO A 462 7.79 17.25 -43.03
N LEU A 463 8.34 18.47 -43.09
CA LEU A 463 8.65 19.37 -41.99
C LEU A 463 7.46 19.69 -41.05
N GLY A 464 7.73 19.76 -39.74
CA GLY A 464 6.85 20.43 -38.80
C GLY A 464 7.33 20.38 -37.34
N LEU A 465 7.89 21.50 -36.87
CA LEU A 465 7.91 22.04 -35.49
C LEU A 465 9.30 22.35 -34.88
N SER A 466 9.61 23.64 -34.95
CA SER A 466 10.33 24.52 -34.02
C SER A 466 11.09 23.91 -32.83
N GLN A 467 12.40 24.14 -32.82
CA GLN A 467 13.26 24.15 -31.63
C GLN A 467 12.97 25.37 -30.73
N PRO A 468 13.22 25.26 -29.41
CA PRO A 468 13.80 26.35 -28.65
C PRO A 468 15.25 26.04 -28.26
N ALA A 469 16.08 27.07 -28.41
CA ALA A 469 17.49 27.09 -28.08
C ALA A 469 17.73 27.18 -26.56
N GLY A 470 18.82 26.55 -26.09
CA GLY A 470 19.43 26.87 -24.80
C GLY A 470 20.17 25.70 -24.15
N LEU A 471 21.49 25.59 -24.39
CA LEU A 471 22.56 25.40 -23.38
C LEU A 471 23.90 25.00 -24.06
N PRO A 472 25.06 25.36 -23.47
CA PRO A 472 26.35 25.35 -24.14
C PRO A 472 27.11 24.01 -24.05
N ALA A 473 28.14 23.93 -24.87
CA ALA A 473 29.12 22.87 -25.09
C ALA A 473 29.50 22.00 -23.87
N VAL A 474 29.38 20.69 -24.04
CA VAL A 474 30.12 19.70 -23.26
C VAL A 474 31.26 19.17 -24.11
N THR A 475 32.46 19.39 -23.61
CA THR A 475 33.73 18.91 -24.15
C THR A 475 33.83 17.39 -24.09
N SER A 476 34.25 16.80 -25.21
CA SER A 476 35.03 15.55 -25.34
C SER A 476 34.94 14.52 -24.19
N SER A 477 34.07 13.51 -24.31
CA SER A 477 34.35 12.10 -23.93
C SER A 477 33.08 11.23 -23.92
N SER A 478 32.45 10.97 -25.06
CA SER A 478 31.34 9.99 -25.13
C SER A 478 31.19 9.35 -26.51
N GLY A 479 32.25 8.71 -27.02
CA GLY A 479 32.24 8.01 -28.31
C GLY A 479 31.95 6.50 -28.24
N LEU A 480 31.89 5.90 -27.05
CA LEU A 480 31.87 4.43 -26.90
C LEU A 480 30.47 3.83 -26.63
N PHE A 481 29.48 4.62 -26.22
CA PHE A 481 28.13 4.12 -25.92
C PHE A 481 27.14 4.16 -27.09
N SER A 482 27.51 4.75 -28.23
CA SER A 482 26.63 4.86 -29.41
C SER A 482 26.71 3.66 -30.37
N LEU A 483 27.77 2.85 -30.29
CA LEU A 483 27.98 1.70 -31.18
C LEU A 483 27.32 0.42 -30.66
N SER A 484 27.13 0.28 -29.35
CA SER A 484 26.47 -0.88 -28.74
C SER A 484 24.96 -0.89 -29.00
N SER A 485 24.31 0.27 -29.09
CA SER A 485 22.87 0.38 -29.41
C SER A 485 22.57 0.04 -30.87
N ILE A 486 23.47 0.36 -31.80
CA ILE A 486 23.30 0.07 -33.24
C ILE A 486 23.51 -1.43 -33.54
N LEU A 487 24.48 -2.07 -32.88
CA LEU A 487 24.71 -3.52 -33.01
C LEU A 487 23.62 -4.36 -32.31
N ALA A 488 23.07 -3.88 -31.20
CA ALA A 488 21.95 -4.55 -30.52
C ALA A 488 20.64 -4.51 -31.36
N SER A 489 20.39 -3.39 -32.05
CA SER A 489 19.25 -3.24 -32.97
C SER A 489 19.32 -4.20 -34.16
N GLN A 490 20.50 -4.41 -34.76
CA GLN A 490 20.68 -5.38 -35.85
C GLN A 490 20.55 -6.85 -35.41
N ALA A 491 20.93 -7.17 -34.17
CA ALA A 491 20.80 -8.52 -33.62
C ALA A 491 19.34 -8.92 -33.30
N GLN A 492 18.46 -7.96 -33.00
CA GLN A 492 17.03 -8.21 -32.84
C GLN A 492 16.32 -8.46 -34.19
N LEU A 493 16.65 -7.67 -35.22
CA LEU A 493 16.11 -7.87 -36.59
C LEU A 493 16.54 -9.20 -37.21
N ALA A 494 17.76 -9.67 -36.95
CA ALA A 494 18.24 -10.97 -37.46
C ALA A 494 17.62 -12.19 -36.75
N LYS A 495 17.00 -12.01 -35.57
CA LYS A 495 16.31 -13.09 -34.84
C LYS A 495 14.86 -13.26 -35.28
N GLU A 496 14.18 -12.19 -35.69
CA GLU A 496 12.82 -12.25 -36.25
C GLU A 496 12.79 -12.86 -37.67
N ASP A 497 13.85 -12.70 -38.45
CA ASP A 497 13.97 -13.28 -39.81
C ASP A 497 14.31 -14.79 -39.81
N LYS A 498 14.73 -15.33 -38.65
CA LYS A 498 15.05 -16.75 -38.50
C LYS A 498 13.87 -17.58 -37.97
N SER A 499 12.98 -16.99 -37.17
CA SER A 499 11.75 -17.67 -36.70
C SER A 499 10.67 -17.77 -37.78
N THR A 500 10.68 -16.86 -38.76
CA THR A 500 9.77 -16.87 -39.93
C THR A 500 10.22 -17.83 -41.03
N ARG A 501 11.48 -18.30 -41.05
CA ARG A 501 11.98 -19.29 -42.02
C ARG A 501 11.84 -20.74 -41.57
N GLU A 502 11.82 -21.03 -40.27
CA GLU A 502 11.63 -22.41 -39.76
C GLU A 502 10.15 -22.87 -39.73
N THR A 503 9.19 -21.98 -39.99
CA THR A 503 7.76 -22.31 -40.10
C THR A 503 7.27 -22.57 -41.53
N SER A 504 8.14 -22.44 -42.54
CA SER A 504 7.76 -22.58 -43.97
C SER A 504 8.20 -23.90 -44.64
N ASP A 505 8.87 -24.82 -43.94
CA ASP A 505 9.48 -26.04 -44.53
C ASP A 505 8.93 -27.38 -43.99
N SER A 506 7.73 -27.41 -43.39
CA SER A 506 7.11 -28.67 -42.88
C SER A 506 5.74 -29.04 -43.47
N HIS A 507 5.32 -28.44 -44.59
CA HIS A 507 4.09 -28.84 -45.28
C HIS A 507 4.29 -28.97 -46.78
N ARG A 508 4.78 -30.15 -47.22
CA ARG A 508 4.45 -30.79 -48.51
C ARG A 508 5.19 -32.11 -48.64
N GLU A 509 4.50 -33.20 -48.27
CA GLU A 509 4.48 -34.48 -48.99
C GLU A 509 3.76 -35.51 -48.09
N GLU A 510 2.45 -35.66 -48.28
CA GLU A 510 1.72 -36.94 -48.17
C GLU A 510 0.24 -36.66 -48.47
N ASP A 511 -0.21 -37.02 -49.67
CA ASP A 511 -1.58 -37.50 -49.89
C ASP A 511 -1.73 -38.22 -51.25
N GLY A 512 -2.24 -39.46 -51.17
CA GLY A 512 -2.79 -40.29 -52.25
C GLY A 512 -1.76 -41.18 -52.98
N ASP A 513 -1.96 -42.49 -53.16
CA ASP A 513 -3.20 -43.23 -53.27
C ASP A 513 -2.92 -44.76 -53.29
N LYS A 514 -3.91 -45.54 -52.85
CA LYS A 514 -4.30 -46.91 -53.29
C LYS A 514 -3.55 -48.20 -52.87
N SER A 515 -4.29 -49.01 -52.11
CA SER A 515 -4.69 -50.43 -52.36
C SER A 515 -3.62 -51.45 -52.80
N ASP A 516 -3.30 -52.42 -51.93
CA ASP A 516 -3.93 -53.76 -51.86
C ASP A 516 -3.52 -54.47 -50.54
#